data_AF-A0A2E4DXK5-F1
#
_entry.id   AF-A0A2E4DXK5-F1
#
_cell.length_a   1.000
_cell.length_b   1.000
_cell.length_c   1.000
_cell.angle_alpha   90.00
_cell.angle_beta   90.00
_cell.angle_gamma   90.00
#
_symmetry.space_group_name_H-M   'P 1'
#
loop_
_entity.id
_entity.type
_entity.pdbx_description
1 polymer ?
#
loop_
_entity_poly.entity_id
_entity_poly.type
_entity_poly.pdbx_seq_one_letter_code
_entity_poly.pdbx_strand_id
1 'polypeptide(L)'
;MKTIISILLLVSLMYAQEQSPGGDVLNESPLMPVPADMTFEEYRDMNRRLTVGLALTAVPIPGLIHDYAGEKKKAKRIRRVALGSVGLIVAGAFMAGDDKGEWQDTDYNIYVEGEGDSELRYEMIPIGMIGNDVTYDLKPLHRKQGSGGGGLLIVLGVGLLVADIIYDVYHGVKIIEEKRDAVRFKYGKQLNFSYAPEMNLKNNYAGVKMTYNF
;
A
#
# COMPACT_ATOMS: atom_id res chain seq x y z
N MET A 1 28.61 -44.18 -30.71
CA MET A 1 27.37 -44.43 -29.92
C MET A 1 27.54 -44.12 -28.44
N LYS A 2 28.54 -44.69 -27.73
CA LYS A 2 28.78 -44.41 -26.30
C LYS A 2 29.00 -42.92 -25.98
N THR A 3 29.77 -42.21 -26.80
CA THR A 3 30.04 -40.77 -26.66
C THR A 3 28.79 -39.90 -26.84
N ILE A 4 27.92 -40.26 -27.79
CA ILE A 4 26.67 -39.53 -28.07
C ILE A 4 25.67 -39.70 -26.91
N ILE A 5 25.58 -40.91 -26.35
CA ILE A 5 24.72 -41.20 -25.19
C ILE A 5 25.21 -40.42 -23.95
N SER A 6 26.52 -40.36 -23.72
CA SER A 6 27.10 -39.56 -22.63
C SER A 6 26.84 -38.06 -22.78
N ILE A 7 26.89 -37.54 -24.01
CA ILE A 7 26.58 -36.14 -24.30
C ILE A 7 25.08 -35.86 -24.09
N LEU A 8 24.19 -36.73 -24.55
CA LEU A 8 22.74 -36.60 -24.30
C LEU A 8 22.41 -36.64 -22.80
N LEU A 9 23.10 -37.50 -22.04
CA LEU A 9 22.91 -37.60 -20.59
C LEU A 9 23.40 -36.33 -19.88
N LEU A 10 24.55 -35.77 -20.29
CA LEU A 10 25.07 -34.51 -19.75
C LEU A 10 24.14 -33.34 -20.07
N VAL A 11 23.62 -33.28 -21.30
CA VAL A 11 22.65 -32.26 -21.74
C VAL A 11 21.35 -32.38 -20.95
N SER A 12 20.84 -33.59 -20.68
CA SER A 12 19.65 -33.79 -19.84
C SER A 12 19.86 -33.40 -18.37
N LEU A 13 21.08 -33.55 -17.83
CA LEU A 13 21.45 -33.07 -16.49
C LEU A 13 21.57 -31.54 -16.45
N MET A 14 22.01 -30.90 -17.53
CA MET A 14 22.05 -29.43 -17.64
C MET A 14 20.64 -28.84 -17.80
N TYR A 15 19.73 -29.48 -18.55
CA TYR A 15 18.32 -29.09 -18.64
C TYR A 15 17.55 -29.34 -17.33
N ALA A 16 17.96 -30.30 -16.50
CA ALA A 16 17.38 -30.49 -15.17
C ALA A 16 17.75 -29.36 -14.19
N GLN A 17 18.82 -28.60 -14.44
CA GLN A 17 19.16 -27.40 -13.68
C GLN A 17 18.38 -26.14 -14.10
N GLU A 18 17.66 -26.17 -15.23
CA GLU A 18 16.81 -25.06 -15.69
C GLU A 18 15.39 -25.09 -15.12
N GLN A 19 15.09 -25.98 -14.18
CA GLN A 19 14.12 -25.65 -13.15
C GLN A 19 14.81 -24.74 -12.12
N SER A 20 15.03 -23.48 -12.51
CA SER A 20 14.89 -22.43 -11.52
C SER A 20 13.51 -22.64 -10.89
N PRO A 21 13.38 -22.93 -9.58
CA PRO A 21 12.10 -22.78 -8.93
C PRO A 21 11.87 -21.28 -8.87
N GLY A 22 11.40 -20.72 -9.99
CA GLY A 22 10.95 -19.36 -10.14
C GLY A 22 10.02 -19.09 -8.97
N GLY A 23 10.51 -18.27 -8.05
CA GLY A 23 9.89 -18.01 -6.77
C GLY A 23 8.45 -17.56 -6.98
N ASP A 24 7.56 -18.37 -6.43
CA ASP A 24 6.16 -18.08 -6.11
C ASP A 24 5.21 -17.83 -7.29
N VAL A 25 4.35 -18.83 -7.54
CA VAL A 25 2.96 -18.53 -7.97
C VAL A 25 1.95 -19.31 -7.13
N LEU A 26 2.19 -20.59 -6.78
CA LEU A 26 1.25 -21.40 -5.99
C LEU A 26 1.93 -22.54 -5.20
N ASN A 27 3.17 -22.38 -4.72
CA ASN A 27 3.85 -23.53 -4.10
C ASN A 27 3.36 -23.78 -2.65
N GLU A 28 2.68 -24.91 -2.45
CA GLU A 28 2.17 -25.42 -1.18
C GLU A 28 3.17 -26.37 -0.48
N SER A 29 4.31 -26.67 -1.11
CA SER A 29 5.33 -27.50 -0.48
C SER A 29 6.14 -26.68 0.53
N PRO A 30 6.23 -27.09 1.81
CA PRO A 30 7.30 -26.61 2.68
C PRO A 30 8.61 -26.83 1.93
N LEU A 31 9.38 -25.78 1.69
CA LEU A 31 10.62 -25.89 0.91
C LEU A 31 11.61 -26.87 1.56
N MET A 32 11.40 -27.23 2.84
CA MET A 32 12.18 -28.20 3.62
C MET A 32 11.32 -28.81 4.75
N PRO A 33 11.69 -29.99 5.29
CA PRO A 33 11.09 -30.49 6.52
C PRO A 33 11.13 -29.43 7.62
N VAL A 34 9.99 -29.19 8.28
CA VAL A 34 9.90 -28.24 9.39
C VAL A 34 10.76 -28.75 10.55
N PRO A 35 11.77 -27.99 11.00
CA PRO A 35 12.59 -28.37 12.14
C PRO A 35 11.72 -28.58 13.39
N ALA A 36 12.03 -29.60 14.19
CA ALA A 36 11.22 -29.98 15.35
C ALA A 36 11.18 -28.89 16.45
N ASP A 37 12.17 -28.00 16.46
CA ASP A 37 12.31 -26.86 17.37
C ASP A 37 11.66 -25.57 16.84
N MET A 38 11.07 -25.58 15.63
CA MET A 38 10.41 -24.41 15.05
C MET A 38 9.07 -24.11 15.73
N THR A 39 8.92 -22.87 16.22
CA THR A 39 7.64 -22.42 16.78
C THR A 39 6.62 -22.15 15.68
N PHE A 40 5.33 -22.19 16.02
CA PHE A 40 4.25 -21.90 15.07
C PHE A 40 4.31 -20.48 14.49
N GLU A 41 4.75 -19.49 15.29
CA GLU A 41 4.91 -18.12 14.79
C GLU A 41 6.05 -18.01 13.78
N GLU A 42 7.19 -18.66 14.03
CA GLU A 42 8.32 -18.69 13.09
C GLU A 42 7.95 -19.42 11.80
N TYR A 43 7.21 -20.53 11.89
CA TYR A 43 6.66 -21.20 10.72
C TYR A 43 5.76 -20.27 9.90
N ARG A 44 4.88 -19.51 10.56
CA ARG A 44 4.03 -18.54 9.88
C ARG A 44 4.83 -17.40 9.26
N ASP A 45 5.80 -16.84 9.98
CA ASP A 45 6.63 -15.72 9.50
C ASP A 45 7.50 -16.15 8.30
N MET A 46 8.02 -17.37 8.29
CA MET A 46 8.71 -17.96 7.14
C MET A 46 7.78 -18.14 5.93
N ASN A 47 6.53 -18.50 6.17
CA ASN A 47 5.54 -18.82 5.12
C ASN A 47 4.59 -17.67 4.77
N ARG A 48 4.79 -16.46 5.30
CA ARG A 48 4.07 -15.26 4.84
C ARG A 48 4.49 -14.96 3.41
N ARG A 49 3.54 -15.03 2.48
CA ARG A 49 3.75 -14.79 1.05
C ARG A 49 3.77 -13.30 0.79
N LEU A 50 4.86 -12.82 0.20
CA LEU A 50 4.97 -11.41 -0.21
C LEU A 50 3.89 -11.08 -1.25
N THR A 51 3.60 -12.02 -2.15
CA THR A 51 2.54 -11.92 -3.16
C THR A 51 1.15 -11.70 -2.55
N VAL A 52 0.85 -12.37 -1.43
CA VAL A 52 -0.40 -12.11 -0.69
C VAL A 52 -0.35 -10.73 -0.03
N GLY A 53 0.78 -10.36 0.57
CA GLY A 53 0.99 -9.00 1.10
C GLY A 53 0.79 -7.91 0.04
N LEU A 54 1.30 -8.11 -1.17
CA LEU A 54 1.15 -7.22 -2.32
C LEU A 54 -0.29 -7.23 -2.87
N ALA A 55 -0.94 -8.40 -2.98
CA ALA A 55 -2.34 -8.45 -3.38
C ALA A 55 -3.24 -7.70 -2.39
N LEU A 56 -2.90 -7.75 -1.11
CA LEU A 56 -3.59 -7.03 -0.05
C LEU A 56 -3.42 -5.49 -0.17
N THR A 57 -2.39 -4.98 -0.85
CA THR A 57 -2.27 -3.53 -1.12
C THR A 57 -3.29 -3.03 -2.14
N ALA A 58 -3.92 -3.92 -2.92
CA ALA A 58 -4.99 -3.57 -3.84
C ALA A 58 -6.25 -3.07 -3.10
N VAL A 59 -6.40 -3.43 -1.82
CA VAL A 59 -7.46 -2.93 -0.96
C VAL A 59 -6.84 -1.94 0.01
N PRO A 60 -7.03 -0.61 -0.17
CA PRO A 60 -6.33 0.43 0.59
C PRO A 60 -6.92 0.59 2.00
N ILE A 61 -6.92 -0.48 2.80
CA ILE A 61 -7.35 -0.46 4.20
C ILE A 61 -6.12 -0.21 5.07
N PRO A 62 -6.08 0.91 5.82
CA PRO A 62 -4.94 1.21 6.68
C PRO A 62 -4.71 0.13 7.75
N GLY A 63 -3.45 -0.27 7.89
CA GLY A 63 -2.99 -1.20 8.92
C GLY A 63 -3.20 -2.66 8.54
N LEU A 64 -3.64 -2.96 7.32
CA LEU A 64 -3.91 -4.30 6.85
C LEU A 64 -2.61 -5.07 6.60
N ILE A 65 -1.57 -4.43 6.05
CA ILE A 65 -0.29 -5.08 5.78
C ILE A 65 0.43 -5.37 7.09
N HIS A 66 0.47 -4.44 8.05
CA HIS A 66 0.99 -4.73 9.39
C HIS A 66 0.21 -5.84 10.12
N ASP A 67 -1.11 -5.93 9.92
CA ASP A 67 -1.94 -6.99 10.49
C ASP A 67 -1.58 -8.36 9.89
N TYR A 68 -1.34 -8.38 8.57
CA TYR A 68 -0.83 -9.51 7.80
C TYR A 68 0.66 -9.80 8.05
N ALA A 69 1.44 -8.87 8.60
CA ALA A 69 2.80 -9.07 9.10
C ALA A 69 2.84 -9.56 10.56
N GLY A 70 1.67 -9.65 11.20
CA GLY A 70 1.53 -10.10 12.59
C GLY A 70 1.80 -9.00 13.62
N GLU A 71 1.99 -7.76 13.18
CA GLU A 71 2.16 -6.61 14.05
C GLU A 71 0.80 -6.00 14.47
N LYS A 72 -0.03 -6.81 15.14
CA LYS A 72 -1.40 -6.44 15.53
C LYS A 72 -1.49 -5.11 16.30
N LYS A 73 -0.49 -4.81 17.15
CA LYS A 73 -0.45 -3.56 17.93
C LYS A 73 -0.20 -2.33 17.04
N LYS A 74 0.70 -2.42 16.06
CA LYS A 74 0.95 -1.35 15.10
C LYS A 74 -0.22 -1.19 14.14
N ALA A 75 -0.75 -2.29 13.63
CA ALA A 75 -1.96 -2.31 12.80
C ALA A 75 -3.14 -1.58 13.48
N LYS A 76 -3.39 -1.83 14.77
CA LYS A 76 -4.39 -1.11 15.58
C LYS A 76 -4.06 0.38 15.79
N ARG A 77 -2.79 0.78 15.77
CA ARG A 77 -2.39 2.19 15.88
C ARG A 77 -2.67 2.92 14.56
N ILE A 78 -2.25 2.34 13.44
CA ILE A 78 -2.49 2.84 12.08
C ILE A 78 -4.00 3.04 11.87
N ARG A 79 -4.81 2.00 12.12
CA ARG A 79 -6.29 2.11 12.06
C ARG A 79 -6.89 3.24 12.91
N ARG A 80 -6.30 3.57 14.07
CA ARG A 80 -6.77 4.69 14.91
C ARG A 80 -6.43 6.04 14.29
N VAL A 81 -5.27 6.17 13.66
CA VAL A 81 -4.88 7.38 12.91
C VAL A 81 -5.82 7.55 11.72
N ALA A 82 -6.09 6.49 10.97
CA ALA A 82 -7.07 6.51 9.89
C ALA A 82 -8.47 6.94 10.34
N LEU A 83 -8.97 6.39 11.47
CA LEU A 83 -10.25 6.81 12.05
C LEU A 83 -10.25 8.30 12.44
N GLY A 84 -9.17 8.81 13.03
CA GLY A 84 -9.03 10.23 13.33
C GLY A 84 -9.05 11.09 12.08
N SER A 85 -8.44 10.61 11.00
CA SER A 85 -8.38 11.30 9.71
C SER A 85 -9.76 11.38 9.03
N VAL A 86 -10.55 10.31 9.10
CA VAL A 86 -11.96 10.33 8.70
C VAL A 86 -12.75 11.34 9.55
N GLY A 87 -12.48 11.39 10.86
CA GLY A 87 -13.06 12.39 11.75
C GLY A 87 -12.77 13.83 11.32
N LEU A 88 -11.54 14.12 10.90
CA LEU A 88 -11.16 15.44 10.36
C LEU A 88 -11.92 15.78 9.08
N ILE A 89 -12.09 14.83 8.17
CA ILE A 89 -12.85 15.03 6.92
C ILE A 89 -14.31 15.34 7.25
N VAL A 90 -14.92 14.57 8.14
CA VAL A 90 -16.32 14.77 8.54
C VAL A 90 -16.49 16.12 9.24
N ALA A 91 -15.63 16.45 10.19
CA ALA A 91 -15.67 17.75 10.88
C ALA A 91 -15.47 18.91 9.90
N GLY A 92 -14.51 18.78 8.98
CA GLY A 92 -14.26 19.78 7.96
C GLY A 92 -15.45 19.96 7.00
N ALA A 93 -16.13 18.87 6.64
CA ALA A 93 -17.33 18.92 5.81
C ALA A 93 -18.50 19.61 6.52
N PHE A 94 -18.70 19.34 7.81
CA PHE A 94 -19.71 20.06 8.60
C PHE A 94 -19.40 21.55 8.70
N MET A 95 -18.15 21.93 8.97
CA MET A 95 -17.74 23.34 9.04
C MET A 95 -17.82 24.05 7.68
N ALA A 96 -17.56 23.34 6.58
CA ALA A 96 -17.70 23.90 5.24
C ALA A 96 -19.16 24.10 4.82
N GLY A 97 -20.12 23.37 5.42
CA GLY A 97 -21.55 23.52 5.17
C GLY A 97 -22.15 24.82 5.73
N ASP A 98 -21.56 25.36 6.81
CA ASP A 98 -22.01 26.59 7.46
C ASP A 98 -21.36 27.85 6.88
N ASP A 99 -20.20 27.71 6.23
CA ASP A 99 -19.50 28.80 5.55
C ASP A 99 -20.14 29.08 4.19
N LYS A 100 -21.16 29.94 4.20
CA LYS A 100 -21.77 30.48 2.98
C LYS A 100 -20.78 31.21 2.08
N GLY A 101 -19.57 31.53 2.55
CA GLY A 101 -18.55 32.31 1.87
C GLY A 101 -18.89 33.80 1.89
N GLU A 102 -17.88 34.66 2.09
CA GLU A 102 -18.07 36.10 1.95
C GLU A 102 -18.38 36.46 0.49
N TRP A 103 -19.20 37.48 0.26
CA TRP A 103 -19.44 37.97 -1.10
C TRP A 103 -18.16 38.58 -1.69
N GLN A 104 -18.02 38.54 -3.01
CA GLN A 104 -16.94 39.26 -3.68
C GLN A 104 -17.01 40.77 -3.35
N ASP A 105 -15.87 41.38 -3.08
CA ASP A 105 -15.80 42.83 -2.89
C ASP A 105 -15.97 43.50 -4.27
N THR A 106 -16.77 44.57 -4.33
CA THR A 106 -16.96 45.37 -5.55
C THR A 106 -16.88 46.85 -5.17
N ASP A 107 -16.29 47.65 -6.05
CA ASP A 107 -16.22 49.11 -5.91
C ASP A 107 -17.54 49.79 -6.28
N TYR A 108 -18.51 49.04 -6.82
CA TYR A 108 -19.81 49.50 -7.26
C TYR A 108 -20.92 49.22 -6.24
N ASN A 109 -22.03 49.94 -6.34
CA ASN A 109 -23.20 49.70 -5.49
C ASN A 109 -23.78 48.30 -5.73
N ILE A 110 -24.33 47.70 -4.69
CA ILE A 110 -24.84 46.32 -4.72
C ILE A 110 -26.37 46.33 -4.71
N TYR A 111 -26.96 45.61 -5.66
CA TYR A 111 -28.37 45.26 -5.66
C TYR A 111 -28.56 43.86 -5.06
N VAL A 112 -29.50 43.72 -4.12
CA VAL A 112 -29.79 42.45 -3.44
C VAL A 112 -31.20 42.01 -3.82
N GLU A 113 -31.33 40.78 -4.30
CA GLU A 113 -32.59 40.17 -4.69
C GLU A 113 -32.83 38.90 -3.87
N GLY A 114 -34.01 38.80 -3.23
CA GLY A 114 -34.38 37.69 -2.34
C GLY A 114 -33.94 37.88 -0.89
N GLU A 115 -34.25 36.88 -0.04
CA GLU A 115 -33.98 36.92 1.40
C GLU A 115 -33.46 35.54 1.87
N GLY A 116 -32.47 35.53 2.76
CA GLY A 116 -31.93 34.30 3.36
C GLY A 116 -31.06 33.44 2.44
N ASP A 117 -31.44 32.17 2.24
CA ASP A 117 -30.62 31.18 1.51
C ASP A 117 -30.62 31.37 -0.01
N SER A 118 -31.63 32.08 -0.55
CA SER A 118 -31.76 32.40 -1.96
C SER A 118 -31.34 33.83 -2.30
N GLU A 119 -30.60 34.49 -1.41
CA GLU A 119 -30.10 35.85 -1.63
C GLU A 119 -29.12 35.87 -2.82
N LEU A 120 -29.48 36.59 -3.88
CA LEU A 120 -28.63 36.90 -5.03
C LEU A 120 -28.17 38.35 -4.93
N ARG A 121 -26.88 38.59 -5.16
CA ARG A 121 -26.31 39.94 -5.20
C ARG A 121 -25.80 40.25 -6.60
N TYR A 122 -26.01 41.49 -7.03
CA TYR A 122 -25.55 42.01 -8.30
C TYR A 122 -24.74 43.29 -8.08
N GLU A 123 -23.62 43.45 -8.77
CA GLU A 123 -22.93 44.73 -8.85
C GLU A 123 -23.60 45.63 -9.90
N MET A 124 -23.83 46.89 -9.55
CA MET A 124 -24.51 47.88 -10.37
C MET A 124 -23.48 48.78 -11.09
N ILE A 125 -23.12 48.43 -12.32
CA ILE A 125 -22.14 49.19 -13.11
C ILE A 125 -22.88 50.28 -13.90
N PRO A 126 -22.63 51.58 -13.68
CA PRO A 126 -23.31 52.65 -14.42
C PRO A 126 -22.84 52.65 -15.88
N ILE A 127 -23.77 52.47 -16.83
CA ILE A 127 -23.49 52.40 -18.27
C ILE A 127 -23.97 53.63 -19.04
N GLY A 128 -24.75 54.50 -18.41
CA GLY A 128 -25.24 55.73 -19.04
C GLY A 128 -26.14 56.54 -18.13
N MET A 129 -26.42 57.77 -18.54
CA MET A 129 -27.32 58.68 -17.83
C MET A 129 -28.28 59.31 -18.84
N ILE A 130 -29.58 59.22 -18.58
CA ILE A 130 -30.61 59.86 -19.39
C ILE A 130 -31.32 60.85 -18.47
N GLY A 131 -31.04 62.15 -18.66
CA GLY A 131 -31.55 63.19 -17.76
C GLY A 131 -30.94 63.05 -16.37
N ASN A 132 -31.78 62.83 -15.36
CA ASN A 132 -31.36 62.61 -13.96
C ASN A 132 -31.28 61.12 -13.57
N ASP A 133 -31.68 60.21 -14.46
CA ASP A 133 -31.71 58.77 -14.16
C ASP A 133 -30.46 58.08 -14.69
N VAL A 134 -29.78 57.36 -13.81
CA VAL A 134 -28.60 56.56 -14.13
C VAL A 134 -29.04 55.15 -14.49
N THR A 135 -28.59 54.67 -15.65
CA THR A 135 -28.83 53.30 -16.12
C THR A 135 -27.66 52.41 -15.68
N TYR A 136 -27.97 51.26 -15.10
CA TYR A 136 -27.00 50.30 -14.58
C TYR A 136 -27.04 48.99 -15.38
N ASP A 137 -25.87 48.40 -15.60
CA ASP A 137 -25.70 46.99 -15.97
C ASP A 137 -25.52 46.17 -14.69
N LEU A 138 -26.32 45.12 -14.53
CA LEU A 138 -26.32 44.26 -13.35
C LEU A 138 -25.51 43.01 -13.63
N LYS A 139 -24.35 42.86 -12.98
CA LYS A 139 -23.56 41.62 -13.06
C LYS A 139 -23.70 40.81 -11.78
N PRO A 140 -23.94 39.50 -11.87
CA PRO A 140 -24.10 38.67 -10.69
C PRO A 140 -22.78 38.59 -9.91
N LEU A 141 -22.83 38.89 -8.62
CA LEU A 141 -21.72 38.65 -7.70
C LEU A 141 -21.75 37.19 -7.28
N HIS A 142 -20.58 36.56 -7.29
CA HIS A 142 -20.42 35.22 -6.74
C HIS A 142 -19.87 35.32 -5.33
N ARG A 143 -20.19 34.36 -4.47
CA ARG A 143 -19.54 34.24 -3.16
C ARG A 143 -18.10 33.79 -3.37
N LYS A 144 -17.17 34.40 -2.64
CA LYS A 144 -15.78 33.96 -2.58
C LYS A 144 -15.79 32.52 -2.08
N GLN A 145 -15.17 31.61 -2.83
CA GLN A 145 -14.82 30.29 -2.33
C GLN A 145 -13.77 30.50 -1.23
N GLY A 146 -14.23 30.71 0.00
CA GLY A 146 -13.34 30.86 1.14
C GLY A 146 -12.60 29.55 1.34
N SER A 147 -11.26 29.61 1.47
CA SER A 147 -10.49 28.53 2.09
C SER A 147 -10.78 28.53 3.61
N GLY A 148 -12.03 28.28 3.98
CA GLY A 148 -12.45 28.23 5.38
C GLY A 148 -11.74 27.10 6.12
N GLY A 149 -11.74 27.18 7.45
CA GLY A 149 -11.10 26.17 8.32
C GLY A 149 -11.57 24.74 8.02
N GLY A 150 -12.82 24.58 7.54
CA GLY A 150 -13.36 23.29 7.11
C GLY A 150 -12.62 22.66 5.93
N GLY A 151 -12.27 23.45 4.92
CA GLY A 151 -11.49 22.96 3.76
C GLY A 151 -10.10 22.49 4.16
N LEU A 152 -9.43 23.20 5.07
CA LEU A 152 -8.12 22.80 5.60
C LEU A 152 -8.21 21.46 6.35
N LEU A 153 -9.24 21.25 7.18
CA LEU A 153 -9.44 19.98 7.90
C LEU A 153 -9.69 18.81 6.96
N ILE A 154 -10.45 19.02 5.87
CA ILE A 154 -10.65 17.99 4.84
C ILE A 154 -9.31 17.63 4.19
N VAL A 155 -8.53 18.62 3.75
CA VAL A 155 -7.22 18.40 3.12
C VAL A 155 -6.27 17.67 4.07
N LEU A 156 -6.22 18.07 5.34
CA LEU A 156 -5.41 17.40 6.35
C LEU A 156 -5.86 15.96 6.60
N GLY A 157 -7.17 15.72 6.70
CA GLY A 157 -7.71 14.38 6.89
C GLY A 157 -7.42 13.45 5.72
N VAL A 158 -7.59 13.93 4.48
CA VAL A 158 -7.24 13.17 3.27
C VAL A 158 -5.73 12.91 3.22
N GLY A 159 -4.91 13.93 3.49
CA GLY A 159 -3.45 13.81 3.50
C GLY A 159 -2.95 12.78 4.51
N LEU A 160 -3.51 12.78 5.73
CA LEU A 160 -3.19 11.80 6.76
C LEU A 160 -3.60 10.38 6.36
N LEU A 161 -4.78 10.18 5.75
CA LEU A 161 -5.20 8.86 5.26
C LEU A 161 -4.24 8.31 4.20
N VAL A 162 -3.88 9.13 3.22
CA VAL A 162 -2.97 8.72 2.15
C VAL A 162 -1.59 8.38 2.73
N ALA A 163 -1.08 9.21 3.63
CA ALA A 163 0.20 8.95 4.30
C ALA A 163 0.18 7.65 5.12
N ASP A 164 -0.92 7.38 5.83
CA ASP A 164 -1.08 6.18 6.66
C ASP A 164 -1.13 4.89 5.81
N ILE A 165 -1.78 4.94 4.64
CA ILE A 165 -1.80 3.84 3.66
C ILE A 165 -0.39 3.59 3.11
N ILE A 166 0.30 4.64 2.65
CA ILE A 166 1.66 4.52 2.10
C ILE A 166 2.61 3.95 3.16
N TYR A 167 2.50 4.43 4.40
CA TYR A 167 3.28 3.91 5.52
C TYR A 167 3.00 2.42 5.76
N ASP A 168 1.72 2.01 5.86
CA ASP A 168 1.36 0.61 6.10
C ASP A 168 1.89 -0.32 5.00
N VAL A 169 1.79 0.09 3.73
CA VAL A 169 2.31 -0.70 2.61
C VAL A 169 3.83 -0.81 2.67
N TYR A 170 4.54 0.32 2.71
CA TYR A 170 6.00 0.32 2.65
C TYR A 170 6.64 -0.38 3.86
N HIS A 171 6.23 0.00 5.07
CA HIS A 171 6.77 -0.62 6.28
C HIS A 171 6.26 -2.03 6.51
N GLY A 172 4.99 -2.30 6.20
CA GLY A 172 4.41 -3.62 6.39
C GLY A 172 5.09 -4.67 5.49
N VAL A 173 5.35 -4.35 4.22
CA VAL A 173 6.07 -5.23 3.29
C VAL A 173 7.49 -5.49 3.80
N LYS A 174 8.21 -4.44 4.22
CA LYS A 174 9.56 -4.56 4.79
C LYS A 174 9.61 -5.49 6.00
N ILE A 175 8.64 -5.38 6.92
CA ILE A 175 8.58 -6.23 8.12
C ILE A 175 8.30 -7.69 7.77
N ILE A 176 7.50 -7.96 6.73
CA ILE A 176 7.26 -9.34 6.26
C ILE A 176 8.58 -9.96 5.79
N GLU A 177 9.38 -9.21 5.01
CA GLU A 177 10.68 -9.69 4.53
C GLU A 177 11.67 -9.90 5.68
N GLU A 178 11.83 -8.91 6.57
CA GLU A 178 12.77 -8.99 7.69
C GLU A 178 12.47 -10.20 8.59
N LYS A 179 11.20 -10.46 8.89
CA LYS A 179 10.78 -11.62 9.71
C LYS A 179 11.06 -12.93 9.00
N ARG A 180 10.76 -13.00 7.70
CA ARG A 180 10.99 -14.19 6.89
C ARG A 180 12.48 -14.51 6.80
N ASP A 181 13.31 -13.50 6.58
CA ASP A 181 14.76 -13.66 6.46
C ASP A 181 15.41 -13.99 7.80
N ALA A 182 14.88 -13.47 8.92
CA ALA A 182 15.33 -13.85 10.25
C ALA A 182 15.13 -15.36 10.52
N VAL A 183 13.95 -15.90 10.15
CA VAL A 183 13.68 -17.35 10.31
C VAL A 183 14.54 -18.18 9.35
N ARG A 184 14.66 -17.76 8.08
CA ARG A 184 15.55 -18.42 7.10
C ARG A 184 17.01 -18.41 7.55
N PHE A 185 17.49 -17.34 8.16
CA PHE A 185 18.85 -17.26 8.69
C PHE A 185 19.05 -18.22 9.87
N LYS A 186 18.08 -18.26 10.81
CA LYS A 186 18.12 -19.14 11.98
C LYS A 186 18.20 -20.62 11.59
N TYR A 187 17.32 -21.07 10.69
CA TYR A 187 17.20 -22.49 10.31
C TYR A 187 18.05 -22.88 9.10
N GLY A 188 18.34 -21.94 8.20
CA GLY A 188 19.24 -22.14 7.06
C GLY A 188 20.68 -22.48 7.48
N LYS A 189 21.11 -22.01 8.67
CA LYS A 189 22.43 -22.34 9.24
C LYS A 189 22.50 -23.75 9.86
N GLN A 190 21.37 -24.36 10.21
CA GLN A 190 21.33 -25.70 10.80
C GLN A 190 21.44 -26.82 9.75
N LEU A 191 21.19 -26.51 8.47
CA LEU A 191 21.16 -27.48 7.39
C LEU A 191 22.57 -27.72 6.81
N ASN A 192 23.35 -28.56 7.48
CA ASN A 192 24.63 -29.04 6.98
C ASN A 192 24.42 -30.16 5.94
N PHE A 193 24.13 -29.78 4.69
CA PHE A 193 24.18 -30.72 3.57
C PHE A 193 25.65 -30.97 3.18
N SER A 194 26.12 -32.21 3.31
CA SER A 194 27.42 -32.63 2.78
C SER A 194 27.23 -33.60 1.63
N TYR A 195 27.84 -33.27 0.48
CA TYR A 195 27.83 -34.08 -0.73
C TYR A 195 29.22 -34.67 -0.92
N ALA A 196 29.35 -35.98 -0.72
CA ALA A 196 30.57 -36.70 -1.01
C ALA A 196 30.35 -37.60 -2.23
N PRO A 197 31.09 -37.39 -3.34
CA PRO A 197 31.08 -38.34 -4.44
C PRO A 197 31.72 -39.65 -3.96
N GLU A 198 31.00 -40.76 -4.09
CA GLU A 198 31.48 -42.09 -3.74
C GLU A 198 31.74 -42.87 -5.03
N MET A 199 33.01 -43.14 -5.31
CA MET A 199 33.41 -43.94 -6.47
C MET A 199 34.12 -45.21 -6.00
N ASN A 200 33.55 -46.36 -6.36
CA ASN A 200 34.18 -47.65 -6.14
C ASN A 200 34.50 -48.30 -7.49
N LEU A 201 35.76 -48.15 -7.91
CA LEU A 201 36.30 -48.65 -9.18
C LEU A 201 36.33 -50.19 -9.27
N LYS A 202 36.30 -50.91 -8.15
CA LYS A 202 36.27 -52.39 -8.15
C LYS A 202 34.89 -52.96 -8.49
N ASN A 203 33.82 -52.23 -8.15
CA ASN A 203 32.44 -52.68 -8.35
C ASN A 203 31.73 -51.94 -9.49
N ASN A 204 32.44 -51.12 -10.29
CA ASN A 204 31.84 -50.25 -11.32
C ASN A 204 30.66 -49.42 -10.80
N TYR A 205 30.77 -48.92 -9.56
CA TYR A 205 29.73 -48.13 -8.91
C TYR A 205 30.21 -46.68 -8.74
N ALA A 206 29.40 -45.74 -9.22
CA ALA A 206 29.53 -44.32 -8.95
C ALA A 206 28.20 -43.85 -8.36
N GLY A 207 28.25 -43.30 -7.15
CA GLY A 207 27.08 -42.78 -6.45
C GLY A 207 27.39 -41.44 -5.79
N VAL A 208 26.33 -40.74 -5.38
CA VAL A 208 26.43 -39.52 -4.57
C VAL A 208 25.93 -39.85 -3.18
N LYS A 209 26.81 -39.78 -2.17
CA LYS A 209 26.39 -39.93 -0.78
C LYS A 209 25.96 -38.57 -0.26
N MET A 210 24.64 -38.39 -0.14
CA MET A 210 24.08 -37.27 0.60
C MET A 210 24.08 -37.61 2.08
N THR A 211 24.83 -36.84 2.87
CA THR A 211 24.78 -36.95 4.33
C THR A 211 24.00 -35.76 4.84
N TYR A 212 22.89 -36.05 5.54
CA TYR A 212 22.04 -35.07 6.18
C TYR A 212 22.16 -35.27 7.69
N ASN A 213 22.76 -34.31 8.38
CA ASN A 213 22.84 -34.31 9.84
C ASN A 213 21.76 -33.37 10.37
N PHE A 214 20.78 -33.93 11.11
CA PHE A 214 19.92 -33.20 12.04
C PHE A 214 20.70 -32.92 13.33
#